data_AF-E3H9N2-F1
#
_entry.id   AF-E3H9N2-F1
#
_cell.length_a   1.000
_cell.length_b   1.000
_cell.length_c   1.000
_cell.angle_alpha   90.00
_cell.angle_beta   90.00
_cell.angle_gamma   90.00
#
_symmetry.space_group_name_H-M   'P 1'
#
loop_
_entity.id
_entity.type
_entity.pdbx_description
1 polymer ?
#
loop_
_entity_poly.entity_id
_entity_poly.type
_entity_poly.pdbx_seq_one_letter_code
_entity_poly.pdbx_strand_id
1 'polypeptide(L)' 'MKIDFEKIENLKKELDKYRPFNEDLAKMLREDLKVRFTYNSNAIEGNTLTIYETKVI' A
#
# COMPACT_ATOMS: atom_id res chain seq x y z
N MET A 1 14.38 7.23 -17.02
CA MET A 1 13.52 7.76 -15.93
C MET A 1 14.42 8.13 -14.77
N LYS A 2 14.47 9.41 -14.36
CA LYS A 2 15.23 9.81 -13.15
C LYS A 2 14.28 9.76 -11.96
N ILE A 3 14.70 9.08 -10.89
CA ILE A 3 13.98 9.07 -9.63
C ILE A 3 14.35 10.35 -8.88
N ASP A 4 13.35 11.12 -8.48
CA ASP A 4 13.51 12.31 -7.65
C ASP A 4 13.40 11.91 -6.17
N PHE A 5 14.56 11.71 -5.55
CA PHE A 5 14.64 11.31 -4.14
C PHE A 5 14.26 12.44 -3.19
N GLU A 6 14.42 13.70 -3.58
CA GLU A 6 14.06 14.85 -2.75
C GLU A 6 12.54 14.92 -2.58
N LYS A 7 11.80 14.68 -3.67
CA LYS A 7 10.34 14.56 -3.63
C LYS A 7 9.87 13.42 -2.74
N ILE A 8 10.52 12.25 -2.82
CA ILE A 8 10.16 11.09 -1.99
C ILE A 8 10.38 11.41 -0.50
N GLU A 9 11.51 12.03 -0.18
CA GLU A 9 11.85 12.40 1.20
C GLU A 9 10.86 13.42 1.77
N ASN A 10 10.46 14.41 0.97
CA ASN A 10 9.47 15.40 1.39
C ASN A 10 8.09 14.77 1.64
N LEU A 11 7.64 13.87 0.76
CA LEU A 11 6.38 13.14 0.97
C LEU A 11 6.43 12.25 2.21
N LYS A 12 7.56 11.59 2.45
CA LYS A 12 7.77 10.78 3.65
C LYS A 12 7.70 11.63 4.92
N LYS A 13 8.36 12.79 4.95
CA LYS A 13 8.33 13.73 6.08
C LYS A 13 6.92 14.21 6.37
N GLU A 14 6.13 14.55 5.35
CA GLU A 14 4.73 14.92 5.55
C GLU A 14 3.90 13.75 6.11
N LEU A 15 4.09 12.54 5.61
CA LEU A 15 3.39 11.35 6.11
C LEU A 15 3.74 11.05 7.57
N ASP A 16 5.01 11.17 7.94
CA ASP A 16 5.49 10.83 9.28
C ASP A 16 4.92 11.77 10.36
N LYS A 17 4.46 12.99 9.99
CA LYS A 17 3.73 13.91 10.90
C LYS A 17 2.40 13.35 11.41
N TYR A 18 1.80 12.39 10.71
CA TYR A 18 0.51 11.78 11.09
C TYR A 18 0.68 10.56 12.00
N ARG A 19 1.91 10.18 12.36
CA ARG A 19 2.19 9.07 13.27
C ARG A 19 2.32 9.56 14.72
N PRO A 20 1.95 8.76 15.74
CA PRO A 20 1.41 7.41 15.63
C PRO A 20 -0.07 7.44 15.21
N PHE A 21 -0.47 6.47 14.39
CA PHE A 21 -1.89 6.25 14.08
C PHE A 21 -2.59 5.63 15.29
N ASN A 22 -3.90 5.83 15.43
CA ASN A 22 -4.65 5.03 16.39
C ASN A 22 -4.61 3.54 15.98
N GLU A 23 -4.78 2.67 16.95
CA GLU A 23 -4.61 1.22 16.75
C GLU A 23 -5.59 0.66 15.71
N ASP A 24 -6.85 1.13 15.75
CA ASP A 24 -7.89 0.69 14.79
C ASP A 24 -7.57 1.12 13.35
N LEU A 25 -7.14 2.37 13.13
CA LEU A 25 -6.74 2.84 11.80
C LEU A 25 -5.50 2.10 11.32
N ALA A 26 -4.52 1.88 12.20
CA ALA A 26 -3.32 1.12 11.84
C ALA A 26 -3.67 -0.31 11.40
N LYS A 27 -4.61 -0.96 12.11
CA LYS A 27 -5.12 -2.29 11.76
C LYS A 27 -5.88 -2.27 10.44
N MET A 28 -6.79 -1.32 10.23
CA MET A 28 -7.54 -1.19 8.98
C MET A 28 -6.63 -0.94 7.78
N LEU A 29 -5.65 -0.04 7.91
CA LEU A 29 -4.66 0.24 6.86
C LEU A 29 -3.83 -1.01 6.55
N ARG A 30 -3.43 -1.78 7.57
CA ARG A 30 -2.65 -3.00 7.38
C ARG A 30 -3.43 -4.06 6.59
N GLU A 31 -4.70 -4.27 6.90
CA GLU A 31 -5.54 -5.23 6.17
C GLU A 31 -5.77 -4.80 4.72
N ASP A 32 -6.05 -3.51 4.47
CA ASP A 32 -6.20 -2.98 3.10
C ASP A 32 -4.91 -3.12 2.29
N LEU A 33 -3.75 -2.77 2.89
CA LEU A 33 -2.45 -2.91 2.24
C LEU A 33 -2.11 -4.36 1.91
N LYS A 34 -2.47 -5.31 2.77
CA LYS A 34 -2.24 -6.74 2.53
C LYS A 34 -2.97 -7.22 1.27
N VAL A 35 -4.26 -6.88 1.13
CA VAL A 35 -5.06 -7.25 -0.04
C VAL A 35 -4.48 -6.63 -1.31
N ARG A 36 -4.14 -5.34 -1.27
CA ARG A 36 -3.53 -4.66 -2.41
C ARG A 36 -2.18 -5.26 -2.78
N PHE A 37 -1.37 -5.65 -1.81
CA PHE A 37 -0.06 -6.25 -2.07
C PHE A 37 -0.20 -7.57 -2.83
N THR A 38 -1.06 -8.48 -2.36
CA THR A 38 -1.33 -9.76 -3.03
C THR A 38 -1.88 -9.54 -4.43
N TYR A 39 -2.84 -8.63 -4.60
CA TYR A 39 -3.42 -8.32 -5.91
C TYR A 39 -2.35 -7.82 -6.89
N ASN A 40 -1.53 -6.84 -6.48
CA ASN A 40 -0.52 -6.27 -7.36
C ASN A 40 0.61 -7.28 -7.68
N SER A 41 1.01 -8.13 -6.73
CA SER A 41 2.00 -9.20 -6.98
C SER A 41 1.48 -10.17 -8.04
N ASN A 42 0.26 -10.67 -7.84
CA ASN A 42 -0.39 -11.58 -8.78
C ASN A 42 -0.55 -10.93 -10.17
N ALA A 43 -0.96 -9.65 -10.21
CA ALA A 43 -1.12 -8.93 -11.48
C ALA A 43 0.22 -8.74 -12.23
N ILE A 44 1.32 -8.48 -11.53
CA ILE A 44 2.67 -8.40 -12.14
C ILE A 44 3.07 -9.75 -12.72
N GLU A 45 2.70 -10.84 -12.06
CA GLU A 45 2.92 -12.22 -12.51
C GLU A 45 1.98 -12.66 -13.65
N GLY A 46 1.08 -11.78 -14.10
CA GLY A 46 0.16 -12.03 -15.22
C GLY A 46 -1.18 -12.64 -14.81
N ASN A 47 -1.51 -12.65 -13.52
CA ASN A 47 -2.81 -13.07 -13.03
C ASN A 47 -3.86 -11.98 -13.31
N THR A 48 -5.05 -12.39 -13.76
CA THR A 48 -6.16 -11.51 -14.13
C THR A 48 -7.23 -11.38 -13.03
N LEU A 49 -7.03 -12.02 -11.88
CA LEU A 49 -7.92 -11.87 -10.72
C LEU A 49 -8.06 -10.40 -10.36
N THR A 50 -9.30 -9.96 -10.21
CA THR A 50 -9.65 -8.64 -9.71
C THR A 50 -9.27 -8.47 -8.24
N ILE A 51 -9.23 -7.23 -7.76
CA ILE A 51 -9.01 -6.93 -6.34
C ILE A 51 -10.08 -7.57 -5.44
N TYR A 52 -11.31 -7.71 -5.96
CA TYR A 52 -12.41 -8.35 -5.26
C TYR A 52 -12.20 -9.86 -5.12
N GLU A 53 -11.74 -10.53 -6.17
CA GLU A 53 -11.44 -11.96 -6.12
C GLU A 53 -10.21 -12.24 -5.24
N THR A 54 -9.20 -11.37 -5.29
CA THR A 54 -8.01 -11.50 -4.43
C THR A 54 -8.30 -11.28 -2.95
N LYS A 55 -9.34 -10.52 -2.61
CA LYS A 55 -9.79 -10.31 -1.23
C LYS A 55 -10.48 -11.53 -0.62
N VAL A 56 -10.97 -12.46 -1.45
CA VAL A 56 -11.75 -13.63 -1.04
C VAL A 56 -10.87 -14.86 -0.77
N ILE A 57 -9.62 -14.84 -1.25
CA ILE A 57 -8.59 -15.88 -1.01
C ILE A 57 -7.95 -15.65 0.37
#